data_AF-D5L6G1-F1
#
_entry.id   AF-D5L6G1-F1
#
_cell.length_a   1.000
_cell.length_b   1.000
_cell.length_c   1.000
_cell.angle_alpha   90.00
_cell.angle_beta   90.00
_cell.angle_gamma   90.00
#
_symmetry.space_group_name_H-M   'P 1'
#
loop_
_entity.id
_entity.type
_entity.pdbx_description
1 polymer ?
#
loop_
_entity_poly.entity_id
_entity_poly.type
_entity_poly.pdbx_seq_one_letter_code
_entity_poly.pdbx_strand_id
1 'polypeptide(L)'
;EMRVDPSKGSVGFGSGLHGWAFSVKEFADIYSSMFKVPAGKLMNKLWGENFFNKKTKKWATIKSSDNERAFNTYILDPIFKLFDAIMNFKKDETQKLLETLKIKLTSEDRDKEGKPLLKVVMRTWLPAGDTLFHMITIHLPSPVTAQKYRAEMLYEGPSDDQCCTGIKNCDAEAPLMMYISKMVPTSDKGRFYAFG
;
A
#
# COMPACT_ATOMS: atom_id res chain seq x y z
N GLU A 1 -17.85 -11.94 4.85
CA GLU A 1 -16.44 -12.39 4.92
C GLU A 1 -15.54 -11.23 4.50
N MET A 2 -14.64 -10.77 5.39
CA MET A 2 -13.62 -9.77 5.00
C MET A 2 -12.50 -10.50 4.27
N ARG A 3 -12.47 -10.37 2.95
CA ARG A 3 -11.42 -10.96 2.10
C ARG A 3 -10.51 -9.86 1.58
N VAL A 4 -9.21 -10.04 1.80
CA VAL A 4 -8.18 -9.19 1.18
C VAL A 4 -8.00 -9.57 -0.30
N ASP A 5 -7.94 -8.56 -1.16
CA ASP A 5 -7.85 -8.71 -2.61
C ASP A 5 -6.96 -7.62 -3.21
N PRO A 6 -5.86 -7.96 -3.89
CA PRO A 6 -4.99 -6.98 -4.54
C PRO A 6 -5.71 -6.11 -5.57
N SER A 7 -6.71 -6.65 -6.28
CA SER A 7 -7.49 -5.87 -7.26
C SER A 7 -8.31 -4.75 -6.61
N LYS A 8 -8.54 -4.83 -5.30
CA LYS A 8 -9.21 -3.80 -4.51
C LYS A 8 -8.24 -2.83 -3.83
N GLY A 9 -6.93 -3.04 -3.96
CA GLY A 9 -5.91 -2.23 -3.29
C GLY A 9 -5.64 -2.62 -1.83
N SER A 10 -6.27 -3.68 -1.32
CA SER A 10 -6.13 -4.07 0.09
C SER A 10 -4.92 -4.97 0.37
N VAL A 11 -4.01 -5.10 -0.59
CA VAL A 11 -2.78 -5.90 -0.47
C VAL A 11 -1.61 -5.09 -1.01
N GLY A 12 -0.60 -4.91 -0.17
CA GLY A 12 0.68 -4.31 -0.51
C GLY A 12 1.75 -5.37 -0.71
N PHE A 13 2.65 -5.12 -1.65
CA PHE A 13 3.83 -5.93 -1.96
C PHE A 13 5.05 -5.04 -1.76
N GLY A 14 6.14 -5.56 -1.19
CA GLY A 14 7.33 -4.75 -1.01
C GLY A 14 8.36 -5.38 -0.08
N SER A 15 9.31 -4.55 0.35
CA SER A 15 10.37 -4.90 1.27
C SER A 15 10.49 -3.84 2.35
N GLY A 16 10.15 -4.19 3.59
CA GLY A 16 10.36 -3.32 4.75
C GLY A 16 11.83 -2.98 4.98
N LEU A 17 12.75 -3.93 4.73
CA LEU A 17 14.20 -3.72 4.86
C LEU A 17 14.70 -2.63 3.89
N HIS A 18 14.23 -2.67 2.65
CA HIS A 18 14.63 -1.69 1.63
C HIS A 18 13.76 -0.42 1.65
N GLY A 19 12.61 -0.45 2.32
CA GLY A 19 11.73 0.71 2.51
C GLY A 19 10.89 1.06 1.28
N TRP A 20 10.59 0.08 0.44
CA TRP A 20 9.71 0.27 -0.72
C TRP A 20 8.54 -0.70 -0.68
N ALA A 21 7.38 -0.24 -1.09
CA ALA A 21 6.19 -1.06 -1.26
C ALA A 21 5.25 -0.43 -2.28
N PHE A 22 4.33 -1.23 -2.79
CA PHE A 22 3.28 -0.80 -3.70
C PHE A 22 2.04 -1.68 -3.51
N SER A 23 0.86 -1.16 -3.82
CA SER A 23 -0.31 -1.96 -4.12
C SER A 23 -0.60 -1.87 -5.63
N VAL A 24 -1.58 -2.62 -6.10
CA VAL A 24 -2.04 -2.52 -7.49
C VAL A 24 -2.58 -1.11 -7.80
N LYS A 25 -3.07 -0.38 -6.78
CA LYS A 25 -3.62 0.97 -6.94
C LYS A 25 -2.56 1.96 -7.40
N GLU A 26 -1.36 1.98 -6.82
CA GLU A 26 -0.31 2.93 -7.21
C GLU A 26 0.07 2.77 -8.69
N PHE A 27 0.24 1.52 -9.14
CA PHE A 27 0.51 1.25 -10.55
C PHE A 27 -0.68 1.59 -11.46
N ALA A 28 -1.91 1.35 -10.99
CA ALA A 28 -3.10 1.77 -11.72
C ALA A 28 -3.18 3.31 -11.87
N ASP A 29 -2.79 4.08 -10.85
CA ASP A 29 -2.74 5.54 -10.90
C ASP A 29 -1.64 6.04 -11.85
N ILE A 30 -0.45 5.44 -11.79
CA ILE A 30 0.67 5.71 -12.72
C ILE A 30 0.20 5.48 -14.17
N TYR A 31 -0.36 4.30 -14.46
CA TYR A 31 -0.78 3.93 -15.81
C TYR A 31 -2.07 4.60 -16.26
N SER A 32 -2.92 5.06 -15.33
CA SER A 32 -4.15 5.79 -15.66
C SER A 32 -3.82 7.06 -16.44
N SER A 33 -2.82 7.80 -16.00
CA SER A 33 -2.33 9.00 -16.70
C SER A 33 -1.72 8.68 -18.07
N MET A 34 -1.06 7.52 -18.19
CA MET A 34 -0.31 7.13 -19.38
C MET A 34 -1.20 6.55 -20.48
N PHE A 35 -2.16 5.70 -20.09
CA PHE A 35 -3.10 5.04 -20.99
C PHE A 35 -4.43 5.80 -21.16
N LYS A 36 -4.65 6.86 -20.37
CA LYS A 36 -5.92 7.62 -20.33
C LYS A 36 -7.11 6.71 -20.02
N VAL A 37 -6.91 5.73 -19.13
CA VAL A 37 -7.93 4.78 -18.66
C VAL A 37 -8.12 4.98 -17.15
N PRO A 38 -9.35 5.06 -16.63
CA PRO A 38 -9.58 5.25 -15.20
C PRO A 38 -8.85 4.20 -14.34
N ALA A 39 -8.18 4.64 -13.27
CA ALA A 39 -7.40 3.78 -12.37
C ALA A 39 -8.20 2.59 -11.84
N GLY A 40 -9.46 2.78 -11.42
CA GLY A 40 -10.31 1.67 -10.95
C GLY A 40 -10.53 0.56 -11.98
N LYS A 41 -10.58 0.89 -13.29
CA LYS A 41 -10.64 -0.13 -14.35
C LYS A 41 -9.30 -0.86 -14.50
N LEU A 42 -8.19 -0.12 -14.40
CA LEU A 42 -6.84 -0.69 -14.46
C LEU A 42 -6.54 -1.59 -13.27
N MET A 43 -7.01 -1.28 -12.07
CA MET A 43 -6.81 -2.13 -10.89
C MET A 43 -7.33 -3.56 -11.11
N ASN A 44 -8.55 -3.68 -11.66
CA ASN A 44 -9.13 -4.97 -12.02
C ASN A 44 -8.38 -5.69 -13.15
N LYS A 45 -7.67 -4.95 -14.01
CA LYS A 45 -6.91 -5.49 -15.14
C LYS A 45 -5.47 -5.85 -14.79
N LEU A 46 -4.88 -5.21 -13.78
CA LEU A 46 -3.50 -5.43 -13.35
C LEU A 46 -3.36 -6.63 -12.40
N TRP A 47 -4.46 -7.26 -11.98
CA TRP A 47 -4.46 -8.43 -11.10
C TRP A 47 -5.29 -9.60 -11.67
N GLY A 48 -5.06 -10.81 -11.14
CA GLY A 48 -5.82 -12.01 -11.49
C GLY A 48 -5.52 -12.53 -12.90
N GLU A 49 -6.47 -13.30 -13.45
CA GLU A 49 -6.42 -13.87 -14.80
C GLU A 49 -6.71 -12.81 -15.88
N ASN A 50 -5.89 -11.77 -15.90
CA ASN A 50 -5.85 -10.78 -16.96
C ASN A 50 -4.49 -10.83 -17.66
N PHE A 51 -4.54 -10.99 -18.97
CA PHE A 51 -3.38 -11.11 -19.84
C PHE A 51 -3.41 -10.01 -20.89
N PHE A 52 -2.24 -9.57 -21.32
CA PHE A 52 -2.08 -8.55 -22.35
C PHE A 52 -1.16 -9.06 -23.45
N ASN A 53 -1.62 -8.93 -24.70
CA ASN A 53 -0.78 -9.19 -25.86
C ASN A 53 -0.17 -7.87 -26.33
N LYS A 54 1.16 -7.73 -26.18
CA LYS A 54 1.93 -6.54 -26.55
C LYS A 54 1.88 -6.23 -28.06
N LYS A 55 1.70 -7.23 -28.92
CA LYS A 55 1.64 -7.08 -30.38
C LYS A 55 0.27 -6.59 -30.85
N THR A 56 -0.80 -7.23 -30.39
CA THR A 56 -2.17 -6.90 -30.81
C THR A 56 -2.80 -5.81 -29.96
N LYS A 57 -2.19 -5.45 -28.82
CA LYS A 57 -2.69 -4.51 -27.81
C LYS A 57 -4.06 -4.90 -27.25
N LYS A 58 -4.35 -6.20 -27.20
CA LYS A 58 -5.63 -6.75 -26.71
C LYS A 58 -5.48 -7.40 -25.34
N TRP A 59 -6.53 -7.26 -24.53
CA TRP A 59 -6.69 -7.95 -23.26
C TRP A 59 -7.32 -9.32 -23.49
N ALA A 60 -6.90 -10.31 -22.72
CA ALA A 60 -7.48 -11.65 -22.67
C ALA A 60 -7.62 -12.11 -21.21
N THR A 61 -8.54 -13.03 -20.95
CA THR A 61 -8.74 -13.65 -19.64
C THR A 61 -8.21 -15.08 -19.57
N ILE A 62 -7.68 -15.59 -20.68
CA ILE A 62 -7.12 -16.93 -20.81
C ILE A 62 -5.68 -16.78 -21.27
N LYS A 63 -4.77 -17.51 -20.63
CA LYS A 63 -3.37 -17.56 -21.01
C LYS A 63 -3.21 -18.19 -22.40
N SER A 64 -2.42 -17.55 -23.26
CA SER A 64 -2.02 -18.08 -24.57
C SER A 64 -0.52 -17.86 -24.79
N SER A 65 0.04 -18.41 -25.85
CA SER A 65 1.48 -18.29 -26.17
C SER A 65 1.90 -16.88 -26.57
N ASP A 66 0.95 -16.03 -26.97
CA ASP A 66 1.15 -14.67 -27.45
C ASP A 66 0.76 -13.59 -26.42
N ASN A 67 0.39 -13.99 -25.19
CA ASN A 67 0.02 -13.06 -24.13
C ASN A 67 0.79 -13.30 -22.83
N GLU A 68 0.90 -12.25 -22.02
CA GLU A 68 1.57 -12.30 -20.72
C GLU A 68 0.63 -11.76 -19.65
N ARG A 69 0.75 -12.29 -18.42
CA ARG A 69 -0.05 -11.81 -17.29
C ARG A 69 0.23 -10.33 -17.08
N ALA A 70 -0.82 -9.55 -16.91
CA ALA A 70 -0.74 -8.10 -16.82
C ALA A 70 0.06 -7.64 -15.61
N PHE A 71 -0.11 -8.30 -14.45
CA PHE A 71 0.71 -8.05 -13.26
C PHE A 71 2.20 -8.20 -13.56
N ASN A 72 2.59 -9.24 -14.30
CA ASN A 72 4.00 -9.46 -14.64
C ASN A 72 4.48 -8.36 -15.59
N THR A 73 3.77 -8.16 -16.70
CA THR A 73 4.13 -7.19 -17.74
C THR A 73 4.26 -5.75 -17.22
N TYR A 74 3.32 -5.33 -16.38
CA TYR A 74 3.14 -3.93 -16.02
C TYR A 74 3.62 -3.61 -14.61
N ILE A 75 3.85 -4.59 -13.74
CA ILE A 75 4.28 -4.31 -12.37
C ILE A 75 5.64 -4.95 -12.11
N LEU A 76 5.75 -6.27 -12.29
CA LEU A 76 7.00 -6.97 -11.97
C LEU A 76 8.12 -6.68 -12.98
N ASP A 77 7.85 -6.69 -14.28
CA ASP A 77 8.86 -6.49 -15.32
C ASP A 77 9.60 -5.14 -15.17
N PRO A 78 8.92 -3.99 -14.95
CA PRO A 78 9.61 -2.73 -14.67
C PRO A 78 10.49 -2.80 -13.42
N ILE A 79 10.02 -3.42 -12.34
CA ILE A 79 10.79 -3.60 -11.10
C ILE A 79 12.03 -4.44 -11.37
N PHE A 80 11.88 -5.60 -12.01
CA PHE A 80 13.02 -6.50 -12.32
C PHE A 80 14.03 -5.85 -13.25
N LYS A 81 13.58 -5.13 -14.28
CA LYS A 81 14.49 -4.39 -15.18
C LYS A 81 15.28 -3.31 -14.44
N LEU A 82 14.63 -2.59 -13.53
CA LEU A 82 15.30 -1.57 -12.73
C LEU A 82 16.34 -2.19 -11.78
N PHE A 83 15.99 -3.29 -11.12
CA PHE A 83 16.92 -4.06 -10.30
C PHE A 83 18.12 -4.56 -11.11
N ASP A 84 17.87 -5.20 -12.25
CA ASP A 84 18.90 -5.75 -13.13
C ASP A 84 19.83 -4.65 -13.66
N ALA A 85 19.27 -3.55 -14.18
CA ALA A 85 20.06 -2.44 -14.70
C ALA A 85 20.98 -1.82 -13.64
N ILE A 86 20.48 -1.60 -12.42
CA ILE A 86 21.27 -1.01 -11.34
C ILE A 86 22.32 -1.98 -10.79
N MET A 87 21.95 -3.24 -10.54
CA MET A 87 22.84 -4.23 -9.93
C MET A 87 23.93 -4.71 -10.89
N ASN A 88 23.68 -4.67 -12.20
CA ASN A 88 24.64 -5.00 -13.24
C ASN A 88 25.27 -3.76 -13.90
N PHE A 89 25.20 -2.60 -13.25
CA PHE A 89 25.91 -1.36 -13.64
C PHE A 89 25.62 -0.89 -15.09
N LYS A 90 24.42 -1.13 -15.59
CA LYS A 90 23.99 -0.72 -16.94
C LYS A 90 23.55 0.74 -16.96
N LYS A 91 24.50 1.66 -16.81
CA LYS A 91 24.25 3.11 -16.58
C LYS A 91 23.28 3.74 -17.60
N ASP A 92 23.46 3.47 -18.89
CA ASP A 92 22.59 4.02 -19.94
C ASP A 92 21.15 3.50 -19.85
N GLU A 93 20.98 2.23 -19.48
CA GLU A 93 19.66 1.62 -19.28
C GLU A 93 19.00 2.15 -18.01
N THR A 94 19.77 2.27 -16.91
CA THR A 94 19.31 2.88 -15.66
C THR A 94 18.79 4.29 -15.91
N GLN A 95 19.55 5.15 -16.59
CA GLN A 95 19.15 6.54 -16.86
C GLN A 95 17.84 6.60 -17.67
N LYS A 96 17.71 5.78 -18.73
CA LYS A 96 16.47 5.70 -19.53
C LYS A 96 15.28 5.23 -18.71
N LEU A 97 15.47 4.26 -17.80
CA LEU A 97 14.41 3.78 -16.91
C LEU A 97 13.98 4.84 -15.92
N LEU A 98 14.93 5.57 -15.30
CA LEU A 98 14.63 6.66 -14.37
C LEU A 98 13.80 7.76 -15.06
N GLU A 99 14.14 8.13 -16.30
CA GLU A 99 13.39 9.11 -17.08
C GLU A 99 11.99 8.60 -17.44
N THR A 100 11.88 7.35 -17.92
CA THR A 100 10.61 6.74 -18.31
C THR A 100 9.65 6.63 -17.13
N LEU A 101 10.16 6.24 -15.97
CA LEU A 101 9.41 6.11 -14.72
C LEU A 101 9.25 7.45 -13.99
N LYS A 102 9.82 8.54 -14.53
CA LYS A 102 9.80 9.90 -13.97
C LYS A 102 10.35 9.98 -12.54
N ILE A 103 11.36 9.16 -12.24
CA ILE A 103 12.04 9.11 -10.94
C ILE A 103 13.09 10.21 -10.92
N LYS A 104 12.98 11.15 -9.97
CA LYS A 104 13.94 12.25 -9.81
C LYS A 104 14.87 11.97 -8.64
N LEU A 105 16.16 11.87 -8.93
CA LEU A 105 17.22 11.72 -7.92
C LEU A 105 17.97 13.04 -7.72
N THR A 106 18.44 13.27 -6.49
CA THR A 106 19.37 14.36 -6.17
C THR A 106 20.73 14.12 -6.84
N SER A 107 21.58 15.16 -6.94
CA SER A 107 22.93 15.00 -7.51
C SER A 107 23.75 13.96 -6.74
N GLU A 108 23.72 14.00 -5.40
CA GLU A 108 24.44 13.05 -4.54
C GLU A 108 23.94 11.60 -4.73
N ASP A 109 22.63 11.42 -4.93
CA ASP A 109 22.06 10.09 -5.16
C ASP A 109 22.43 9.49 -6.51
N ARG A 110 22.69 10.33 -7.52
CA ARG A 110 23.11 9.86 -8.86
C ARG A 110 24.50 9.27 -8.87
N ASP A 111 25.35 9.68 -7.94
CA ASP A 111 26.72 9.18 -7.82
C ASP A 111 26.79 7.83 -7.08
N LYS A 112 25.68 7.40 -6.47
CA LYS A 112 25.58 6.07 -5.82
C LYS A 112 25.50 4.99 -6.88
N GLU A 113 25.98 3.79 -6.55
CA GLU A 113 25.91 2.62 -7.43
C GLU A 113 25.44 1.37 -6.67
N GLY A 114 25.05 0.33 -7.41
CA GLY A 114 24.65 -0.96 -6.84
C GLY A 114 23.53 -0.85 -5.80
N LYS A 115 23.68 -1.54 -4.66
CA LYS A 115 22.66 -1.60 -3.59
C LYS A 115 22.27 -0.22 -3.02
N PRO A 116 23.22 0.69 -2.70
CA PRO A 116 22.88 2.06 -2.30
C PRO A 116 21.96 2.78 -3.29
N LEU A 117 22.29 2.78 -4.59
CA LEU A 117 21.48 3.43 -5.62
C LEU A 117 20.09 2.79 -5.70
N LEU A 118 20.04 1.46 -5.75
CA LEU A 118 18.78 0.71 -5.82
C LEU A 118 17.84 1.07 -4.66
N LYS A 119 18.39 1.16 -3.44
CA LYS A 119 17.61 1.52 -2.25
C LYS A 119 17.00 2.91 -2.36
N VAL A 120 17.77 3.90 -2.82
CA VAL A 120 17.26 5.27 -3.01
C VAL A 120 16.21 5.28 -4.12
N VAL A 121 16.51 4.72 -5.29
CA VAL A 121 15.62 4.67 -6.44
C VAL A 121 14.27 4.06 -6.08
N MET A 122 14.26 2.91 -5.41
CA MET A 122 13.03 2.23 -5.03
C MET A 122 12.23 3.00 -3.98
N ARG A 123 12.90 3.67 -3.03
CA ARG A 123 12.24 4.52 -2.02
C ARG A 123 11.62 5.76 -2.63
N THR A 124 12.26 6.35 -3.64
CA THR A 124 11.73 7.51 -4.36
C THR A 124 10.57 7.12 -5.26
N TRP A 125 10.65 5.95 -5.89
CA TRP A 125 9.63 5.50 -6.84
C TRP A 125 8.38 4.93 -6.14
N LEU A 126 8.58 4.09 -5.12
CA LEU A 126 7.53 3.33 -4.45
C LEU A 126 7.72 3.39 -2.91
N PRO A 127 7.52 4.56 -2.26
CA PRO A 127 7.76 4.72 -0.84
C PRO A 127 6.84 3.81 -0.01
N ALA A 128 7.42 2.95 0.85
CA ALA A 128 6.61 2.02 1.62
C ALA A 128 5.63 2.71 2.59
N GLY A 129 6.03 3.84 3.17
CA GLY A 129 5.19 4.62 4.09
C GLY A 129 3.91 5.09 3.42
N ASP A 130 4.02 5.63 2.20
CA ASP A 130 2.89 6.17 1.45
C ASP A 130 1.91 5.07 1.05
N THR A 131 2.41 3.92 0.58
CA THR A 131 1.56 2.77 0.27
C THR A 131 0.82 2.26 1.49
N LEU A 132 1.51 2.11 2.63
CA LEU A 132 0.85 1.69 3.87
C LEU A 132 -0.20 2.71 4.33
N PHE A 133 0.12 4.00 4.25
CA PHE A 133 -0.79 5.08 4.62
C PHE A 133 -2.05 5.10 3.74
N HIS A 134 -1.91 4.95 2.42
CA HIS A 134 -3.04 4.81 1.51
C HIS A 134 -3.89 3.60 1.83
N MET A 135 -3.28 2.44 2.08
CA MET A 135 -4.02 1.23 2.42
C MET A 135 -4.80 1.40 3.73
N ILE A 136 -4.19 2.01 4.75
CA ILE A 136 -4.83 2.28 6.04
C ILE A 136 -6.02 3.21 5.87
N THR A 137 -5.83 4.36 5.21
CA THR A 137 -6.87 5.39 5.06
C THR A 137 -8.03 4.94 4.17
N ILE A 138 -7.79 4.09 3.18
CA ILE A 138 -8.84 3.62 2.25
C ILE A 138 -9.60 2.43 2.83
N HIS A 139 -8.91 1.50 3.50
CA HIS A 139 -9.52 0.20 3.85
C HIS A 139 -9.83 0.02 5.33
N LEU A 140 -9.18 0.77 6.23
CA LEU A 140 -9.51 0.67 7.65
C LEU A 140 -10.64 1.65 8.00
N PRO A 141 -11.68 1.18 8.72
CA PRO A 141 -12.76 2.06 9.14
C PRO A 141 -12.26 3.06 10.19
N SER A 142 -12.80 4.27 10.15
CA SER A 142 -12.64 5.23 11.24
C SER A 142 -13.26 4.71 12.55
N PRO A 143 -12.87 5.22 13.72
CA PRO A 143 -13.50 4.88 14.99
C PRO A 143 -15.03 5.07 14.97
N VAL A 144 -15.52 6.14 14.35
CA VAL A 144 -16.95 6.43 14.20
C VAL A 144 -17.71 5.32 13.45
N THR A 145 -17.07 4.73 12.42
CA THR A 145 -17.65 3.59 11.69
C THR A 145 -17.45 2.28 12.47
N ALA A 146 -16.27 2.09 13.04
CA ALA A 146 -15.87 0.84 13.69
C ALA A 146 -16.63 0.59 14.99
N GLN A 147 -16.83 1.63 15.81
CA GLN A 147 -17.45 1.48 17.12
C GLN A 147 -18.92 1.05 17.03
N LYS A 148 -19.64 1.39 15.94
CA LYS A 148 -21.03 0.98 15.72
C LYS A 148 -21.26 -0.53 15.82
N TYR A 149 -20.34 -1.33 15.28
CA TYR A 149 -20.42 -2.79 15.31
C TYR A 149 -19.50 -3.42 16.37
N ARG A 150 -18.65 -2.63 17.05
CA ARG A 150 -17.75 -3.13 18.10
C ARG A 150 -18.27 -2.86 19.51
N ALA A 151 -19.12 -1.83 19.71
CA ALA A 151 -19.59 -1.41 21.03
C ALA A 151 -20.16 -2.59 21.84
N GLU A 152 -21.04 -3.39 21.24
CA GLU A 152 -21.67 -4.55 21.89
C GLU A 152 -20.67 -5.66 22.26
N MET A 153 -19.52 -5.74 21.61
CA MET A 153 -18.44 -6.68 21.98
C MET A 153 -17.47 -6.09 23.00
N LEU A 154 -17.37 -4.75 23.08
CA LEU A 154 -16.43 -4.05 23.96
C LEU A 154 -17.06 -3.72 25.32
N TYR A 155 -18.38 -3.60 25.38
CA TYR A 155 -19.14 -3.21 26.57
C TYR A 155 -19.86 -4.42 27.18
N GLU A 156 -19.64 -4.68 28.46
CA GLU A 156 -20.24 -5.80 29.18
C GLU A 156 -21.66 -5.50 29.71
N GLY A 157 -22.04 -4.22 29.76
CA GLY A 157 -23.36 -3.80 30.22
C GLY A 157 -24.45 -3.91 29.15
N PRO A 158 -25.68 -3.49 29.48
CA PRO A 158 -26.80 -3.48 28.54
C PRO A 158 -26.53 -2.64 27.29
N SER A 159 -27.07 -3.05 26.15
CA SER A 159 -26.87 -2.35 24.87
C SER A 159 -27.64 -1.03 24.76
N ASP A 160 -28.67 -0.86 25.59
CA ASP A 160 -29.47 0.37 25.73
C ASP A 160 -28.91 1.34 26.78
N ASP A 161 -27.82 0.98 27.45
CA ASP A 161 -27.14 1.86 28.39
C ASP A 161 -26.53 3.08 27.68
N GLN A 162 -26.49 4.21 28.39
CA GLN A 162 -25.96 5.47 27.88
C GLN A 162 -24.47 5.36 27.51
N CYS A 163 -23.68 4.59 28.25
CA CYS A 163 -22.25 4.39 27.94
C CYS A 163 -22.08 3.53 26.69
N CYS A 164 -22.89 2.47 26.54
CA CYS A 164 -22.89 1.65 25.32
C CYS A 164 -23.26 2.47 24.09
N THR A 165 -24.29 3.32 24.22
CA THR A 165 -24.73 4.24 23.16
C THR A 165 -23.65 5.27 22.80
N GLY A 166 -22.99 5.86 23.81
CA GLY A 166 -21.87 6.78 23.62
C GLY A 166 -20.71 6.14 22.87
N ILE A 167 -20.31 4.92 23.27
CA ILE A 167 -19.31 4.11 22.54
C ILE A 167 -19.80 3.84 21.13
N LYS A 168 -21.03 3.36 20.92
CA LYS A 168 -21.55 3.02 19.59
C LYS A 168 -21.50 4.20 18.62
N ASN A 169 -21.71 5.41 19.12
CA ASN A 169 -21.71 6.64 18.33
C ASN A 169 -20.33 7.34 18.24
N CYS A 170 -19.32 6.89 18.99
CA CYS A 170 -18.03 7.57 19.12
C CYS A 170 -18.22 9.04 19.55
N ASP A 171 -19.11 9.27 20.50
CA ASP A 171 -19.51 10.61 20.96
C ASP A 171 -18.55 11.13 22.04
N ALA A 172 -17.97 12.31 21.80
CA ALA A 172 -17.03 12.96 22.71
C ALA A 172 -17.72 13.62 23.91
N GLU A 173 -19.02 13.89 23.83
CA GLU A 173 -19.81 14.54 24.89
C GLU A 173 -20.57 13.52 25.76
N ALA A 174 -20.51 12.24 25.42
CA ALA A 174 -21.07 11.14 26.20
C ALA A 174 -20.26 10.86 27.49
N PRO A 175 -20.75 10.01 28.41
CA PRO A 175 -19.99 9.62 29.59
C PRO A 175 -18.59 9.09 29.23
N LEU A 176 -17.58 9.53 29.99
CA LEU A 176 -16.18 9.17 29.76
C LEU A 176 -15.98 7.65 29.90
N MET A 177 -15.64 7.00 28.79
CA MET A 177 -15.31 5.58 28.72
C MET A 177 -13.90 5.41 28.14
N MET A 178 -13.01 4.75 28.89
CA MET A 178 -11.65 4.45 28.45
C MET A 178 -11.30 3.00 28.75
N TYR A 179 -10.69 2.31 27.79
CA TYR A 179 -10.17 0.96 27.98
C TYR A 179 -8.64 1.00 28.12
N ILE A 180 -8.11 0.63 29.28
CA ILE A 180 -6.66 0.56 29.49
C ILE A 180 -6.16 -0.80 28.99
N SER A 181 -5.43 -0.80 27.89
CA SER A 181 -4.86 -2.00 27.27
C SER A 181 -3.52 -2.42 27.85
N LYS A 182 -2.70 -1.45 28.30
CA LYS A 182 -1.32 -1.70 28.74
C LYS A 182 -0.81 -0.65 29.70
N MET A 183 0.00 -1.08 30.66
CA MET A 183 0.82 -0.19 31.50
C MET A 183 2.23 -0.06 30.89
N VAL A 184 2.63 1.15 30.53
CA VAL A 184 3.91 1.46 29.90
C VAL A 184 4.87 2.02 30.96
N PRO A 185 6.03 1.39 31.21
CA PRO A 185 6.97 1.87 32.23
C PRO A 185 7.54 3.24 31.86
N THR A 186 7.75 4.06 32.88
CA THR A 186 8.46 5.34 32.76
C THR A 186 9.93 5.20 33.14
N SER A 187 10.73 6.25 32.95
CA SER A 187 12.11 6.32 33.44
C SER A 187 12.20 6.29 34.97
N ASP A 188 11.15 6.75 35.65
CA ASP A 188 11.07 6.72 37.11
C ASP A 188 10.66 5.32 37.58
N LYS A 189 11.53 4.68 38.36
CA LYS A 189 11.24 3.36 38.94
C LYS A 189 9.93 3.41 39.74
N GLY A 190 9.00 2.51 39.41
CA GLY A 190 7.72 2.38 40.11
C GLY A 190 6.57 3.20 39.52
N ARG A 191 6.78 3.96 38.43
CA ARG A 191 5.71 4.70 37.74
C ARG A 191 5.45 4.16 36.34
N PHE A 192 4.18 4.15 35.95
CA PHE A 192 3.70 3.66 34.66
C PHE A 192 2.67 4.62 34.06
N TYR A 193 2.67 4.75 32.74
CA TYR A 193 1.57 5.37 31.99
C TYR A 193 0.53 4.30 31.64
N ALA A 194 -0.75 4.59 31.88
CA ALA A 194 -1.84 3.78 31.35
C ALA A 194 -2.07 4.13 29.87
N PHE A 195 -1.97 3.15 28.99
CA PHE A 195 -2.17 3.28 27.55
C PHE A 195 -3.45 2.58 27.12
N GLY A 196 -4.30 3.29 26.40
CA GLY A 196 -5.63 2.88 25.96
C GLY A 196 -6.08 3.67 24.74
#